data_AF-A0A8S2F884-F1
#
_entry.id   AF-A0A8S2F884-F1
#
_cell.length_a   1.000
_cell.length_b   1.000
_cell.length_c   1.000
_cell.angle_alpha   90.00
_cell.angle_beta   90.00
_cell.angle_gamma   90.00
#
_symmetry.space_group_name_H-M   'P 1'
#
loop_
_entity.id
_entity.type
_entity.pdbx_description
1 polymer ?
#
loop_
_entity_poly.entity_id
_entity_poly.type
_entity_poly.pdbx_seq_one_letter_code
_entity_poly.pdbx_strand_id
1 'polypeptide(L)'
;LFHAYFDPSEYTTVFQMFLAPFHQNPITRNIPYKLFIWLLLFYGSTAWILPPTLFASLCLIAYNEFEKFNEYIKEEVQQSNAQQRVESWRQSHNGIVKLVHALDSAFQIYVSLALSINIVMALLMWYVIAIMWTYRPDLGTLTIVMVVSWAFSSMVYIFVVSITAGLLNSVTRGSLTYLYQLPATGCSINYNAQVM
;
A
#
# COMPACT_ATOMS: atom_id res chain seq x y z
N LEU A 1 -5.02 -25.53 29.83
CA LEU A 1 -5.64 -25.87 28.53
C LEU A 1 -5.05 -25.11 27.33
N PHE A 2 -4.52 -23.88 27.49
CA PHE A 2 -3.88 -23.13 26.39
C PHE A 2 -2.40 -23.48 26.11
N HIS A 3 -1.73 -24.21 27.00
CA HIS A 3 -0.34 -24.68 26.79
C HIS A 3 -0.22 -25.95 25.94
N ALA A 4 -1.33 -26.57 25.53
CA ALA A 4 -1.33 -27.87 24.85
C ALA A 4 -1.57 -27.78 23.32
N TYR A 5 -1.85 -26.59 22.78
CA TYR A 5 -2.21 -26.43 21.36
C TYR A 5 -1.15 -25.69 20.52
N PHE A 6 -0.09 -25.20 21.15
CA PHE A 6 0.95 -24.43 20.49
C PHE A 6 2.31 -24.91 20.98
N ASP A 7 2.72 -26.08 20.50
CA ASP A 7 4.06 -26.58 20.76
C ASP A 7 5.07 -25.60 20.11
N PRO A 8 6.00 -24.98 20.87
CA PRO A 8 6.99 -24.05 20.33
C PRO A 8 7.83 -24.67 19.20
N SER A 9 7.86 -26.00 19.13
CA SER A 9 8.49 -26.80 18.09
C SER A 9 7.87 -26.55 16.69
N GLU A 10 6.57 -26.33 16.57
CA GLU A 10 5.90 -26.17 15.27
C GLU A 10 6.18 -24.79 14.66
N TYR A 11 6.11 -23.73 15.48
CA TYR A 11 6.50 -22.39 15.04
C TYR A 11 7.98 -22.31 14.72
N THR A 12 8.84 -22.94 15.54
CA THR A 12 10.26 -23.00 15.21
C THR A 12 10.51 -23.82 13.95
N THR A 13 9.71 -24.85 13.64
CA THR A 13 9.86 -25.63 12.40
C THR A 13 9.43 -24.83 11.17
N VAL A 14 8.31 -24.12 11.21
CA VAL A 14 7.86 -23.25 10.11
C VAL A 14 8.79 -22.06 9.93
N PHE A 15 9.24 -21.46 11.03
CA PHE A 15 10.23 -20.38 11.02
C PHE A 15 11.59 -20.88 10.55
N GLN A 16 12.00 -22.08 10.93
CA GLN A 16 13.21 -22.74 10.42
C GLN A 16 13.07 -23.11 8.95
N MET A 17 11.89 -23.50 8.44
CA MET A 17 11.63 -23.70 7.01
C MET A 17 11.69 -22.37 6.23
N PHE A 18 11.21 -21.28 6.81
CA PHE A 18 11.38 -19.93 6.25
C PHE A 18 12.84 -19.45 6.29
N LEU A 19 13.60 -19.88 7.30
CA LEU A 19 15.04 -19.62 7.49
C LEU A 19 15.93 -20.75 6.94
N ALA A 20 15.37 -21.71 6.18
CA ALA A 20 16.03 -22.97 5.79
C ALA A 20 17.02 -22.89 4.62
N PRO A 21 17.74 -21.79 4.34
CA PRO A 21 19.05 -21.97 3.75
C PRO A 21 20.18 -21.84 4.78
N PHE A 22 19.92 -21.48 6.04
CA PHE A 22 20.99 -21.04 6.94
C PHE A 22 21.49 -22.08 7.97
N HIS A 23 20.80 -23.20 8.23
CA HIS A 23 21.16 -24.08 9.37
C HIS A 23 21.07 -25.60 9.18
N GLN A 24 21.45 -26.15 8.01
CA GLN A 24 21.76 -27.58 7.94
C GLN A 24 23.12 -27.85 7.27
N ASN A 25 24.05 -28.39 8.06
CA ASN A 25 25.42 -28.80 7.72
C ASN A 25 25.52 -29.76 6.51
N PRO A 26 26.74 -30.06 6.02
CA PRO A 26 27.57 -29.23 5.16
C PRO A 26 27.09 -29.33 3.70
N ILE A 27 26.34 -28.33 3.24
CA ILE A 27 26.04 -28.10 1.82
C ILE A 27 27.28 -27.48 1.14
N THR A 28 28.37 -28.22 1.08
CA THR A 28 29.61 -27.83 0.40
C THR A 28 29.65 -28.21 -1.08
N ARG A 29 28.58 -28.78 -1.67
CA ARG A 29 28.64 -29.22 -3.09
C ARG A 29 27.52 -28.83 -4.05
N ASN A 30 26.32 -28.47 -3.58
CA ASN A 30 25.22 -28.15 -4.51
C ASN A 30 25.11 -26.64 -4.77
N ILE A 31 26.10 -26.10 -5.47
CA ILE A 31 26.06 -24.77 -6.09
C ILE A 31 24.73 -24.54 -6.87
N PRO A 32 24.19 -25.53 -7.62
CA PRO A 32 22.91 -25.37 -8.32
C PRO A 32 21.73 -25.12 -7.38
N TYR A 33 21.69 -25.76 -6.21
CA TYR A 33 20.61 -25.59 -5.24
C TYR A 33 20.65 -24.20 -4.59
N LYS A 34 21.85 -23.70 -4.28
CA LYS A 34 22.03 -22.32 -3.78
C LYS A 34 21.59 -21.31 -4.84
N LEU A 35 22.04 -21.46 -6.08
CA LEU A 35 21.62 -20.62 -7.20
C LEU A 35 20.11 -20.64 -7.41
N PHE A 36 19.49 -21.82 -7.34
CA PHE A 36 18.04 -21.97 -7.46
C PHE A 36 17.29 -21.23 -6.35
N ILE A 37 17.70 -21.36 -5.09
CA ILE A 37 17.11 -20.61 -3.97
C ILE A 37 17.31 -19.10 -4.15
N TRP A 38 18.51 -18.65 -4.55
CA TRP A 38 18.76 -17.24 -4.81
C TRP A 38 17.90 -16.68 -5.92
N LEU A 39 17.71 -17.43 -7.02
CA LEU A 39 16.79 -17.06 -8.10
C LEU A 39 15.34 -17.03 -7.63
N LEU A 40 14.93 -17.97 -6.77
CA LEU A 40 13.57 -18.03 -6.24
C LEU A 40 13.29 -16.89 -5.26
N LEU A 41 14.26 -16.54 -4.41
CA LEU A 41 14.21 -15.36 -3.55
C LEU A 41 14.20 -14.08 -4.39
N PHE A 42 15.04 -13.98 -5.42
CA PHE A 42 15.06 -12.81 -6.30
C PHE A 42 13.73 -12.66 -7.06
N TYR A 43 13.21 -13.76 -7.60
CA TYR A 43 11.89 -13.80 -8.24
C TYR A 43 10.79 -13.40 -7.27
N GLY A 44 10.80 -13.94 -6.05
CA GLY A 44 9.86 -13.59 -4.98
C GLY A 44 9.92 -12.10 -4.61
N SER A 45 11.12 -11.55 -4.46
CA SER A 45 11.32 -10.12 -4.17
C SER A 45 10.87 -9.22 -5.32
N THR A 46 11.12 -9.62 -6.57
CA THR A 46 10.71 -8.83 -7.76
C THR A 46 9.19 -8.90 -7.95
N ALA A 47 8.59 -10.07 -7.76
CA ALA A 47 7.14 -10.27 -7.81
C ALA A 47 6.42 -9.48 -6.71
N TRP A 48 7.05 -9.29 -5.55
CA TRP A 48 6.49 -8.50 -4.45
C TRP A 48 6.42 -6.99 -4.74
N ILE A 49 7.26 -6.48 -5.65
CA ILE A 49 7.32 -5.05 -6.03
C ILE A 49 6.28 -4.69 -7.10
N LEU A 50 5.80 -5.67 -7.88
CA LEU A 50 4.86 -5.41 -8.98
C LEU A 50 3.50 -4.89 -8.51
N PRO A 51 2.77 -5.55 -7.60
CA PRO A 51 1.45 -5.07 -7.25
C PRO A 51 1.43 -3.72 -6.46
N PRO A 52 2.40 -3.33 -5.60
CA PRO A 52 2.40 -1.97 -5.05
C PRO A 52 2.75 -0.91 -6.08
N THR A 53 3.60 -1.21 -7.07
CA THR A 53 3.95 -0.27 -8.14
C THR A 53 2.78 -0.05 -9.09
N LEU A 54 2.05 -1.13 -9.43
CA LEU A 54 0.80 -1.02 -10.18
C LEU A 54 -0.25 -0.20 -9.42
N PHE A 55 -0.47 -0.50 -8.14
CA PHE A 55 -1.37 0.29 -7.29
C PHE A 55 -0.98 1.77 -7.26
N ALA A 56 0.29 2.08 -6.96
CA ALA A 56 0.81 3.43 -6.91
C ALA A 56 0.63 4.16 -8.25
N SER A 57 0.91 3.48 -9.38
CA SER A 57 0.75 4.07 -10.71
C SER A 57 -0.71 4.40 -11.02
N LEU A 58 -1.66 3.53 -10.67
CA LEU A 58 -3.09 3.75 -10.89
C LEU A 58 -3.62 4.86 -9.98
N CYS A 59 -3.17 4.92 -8.72
CA CYS A 59 -3.50 6.02 -7.82
C CYS A 59 -2.96 7.36 -8.33
N LEU A 60 -1.74 7.39 -8.88
CA LEU A 60 -1.16 8.59 -9.48
C LEU A 60 -1.89 9.02 -10.76
N ILE A 61 -2.30 8.08 -11.61
CA ILE A 61 -3.14 8.37 -12.78
C ILE A 61 -4.47 8.99 -12.34
N ALA A 62 -5.16 8.37 -11.38
CA ALA A 62 -6.42 8.90 -10.86
C ALA A 62 -6.24 10.28 -10.19
N TYR A 63 -5.14 10.47 -9.45
CA TYR A 63 -4.77 11.76 -8.86
C TYR A 63 -4.59 12.85 -9.94
N ASN A 64 -3.81 12.57 -10.99
CA ASN A 64 -3.56 13.54 -12.06
C ASN A 64 -4.84 13.90 -12.82
N GLU A 65 -5.73 12.93 -13.05
CA GLU A 65 -7.03 13.19 -13.68
C GLU A 65 -7.92 14.09 -12.80
N PHE A 66 -7.94 13.85 -11.48
CA PHE A 66 -8.64 14.72 -10.56
C PHE A 66 -8.04 16.12 -10.46
N GLU A 67 -6.70 16.24 -10.46
CA GLU A 67 -6.00 17.51 -10.39
C GLU A 67 -6.31 18.36 -11.64
N LYS A 68 -6.16 17.79 -12.84
CA LYS A 68 -6.53 18.46 -14.10
C LYS A 68 -7.99 18.89 -14.12
N PHE A 69 -8.88 18.03 -13.64
CA PHE A 69 -10.30 18.35 -13.54
C PHE A 69 -10.57 19.54 -12.60
N ASN A 70 -9.88 19.60 -11.46
CA ASN A 70 -9.98 20.70 -10.52
C ASN A 70 -9.40 22.00 -11.07
N GLU A 71 -8.26 21.95 -11.75
CA GLU A 71 -7.68 23.12 -12.44
C GLU A 71 -8.64 23.64 -13.51
N TYR A 72 -9.20 22.76 -14.33
CA TYR A 72 -10.16 23.10 -15.37
C TYR A 72 -11.41 23.79 -14.79
N ILE A 73 -12.01 23.24 -13.74
CA ILE A 73 -13.15 23.89 -13.06
C ILE A 73 -12.75 25.27 -12.53
N LYS A 74 -11.58 25.38 -11.90
CA LYS A 74 -11.12 26.64 -11.30
C LYS A 74 -10.99 27.75 -12.34
N GLU A 75 -10.48 27.44 -13.53
CA GLU A 75 -10.41 28.38 -14.66
C GLU A 75 -11.80 28.72 -15.22
N GLU A 76 -12.67 27.73 -15.36
CA GLU A 76 -13.96 27.90 -15.99
C GLU A 76 -14.99 28.60 -15.07
N VAL A 77 -14.87 28.45 -13.74
CA VAL A 77 -15.65 29.20 -12.74
C VAL A 77 -15.33 30.70 -12.76
N GLN A 78 -14.11 31.08 -13.15
CA GLN A 78 -13.77 32.50 -13.35
C GLN A 78 -14.45 33.10 -14.59
N GLN A 79 -15.00 32.27 -15.50
CA GLN A 79 -15.75 32.70 -16.66
C GLN A 79 -17.25 32.68 -16.37
N SER A 80 -17.96 33.73 -16.77
CA SER A 80 -19.35 34.05 -16.33
C SER A 80 -20.46 33.02 -16.68
N ASN A 81 -20.13 31.89 -17.34
CA ASN A 81 -21.09 30.86 -17.77
C ASN A 81 -21.14 29.62 -16.84
N ALA A 82 -20.55 29.71 -15.64
CA ALA A 82 -20.38 28.58 -14.73
C ALA A 82 -21.68 27.81 -14.42
N GLN A 83 -22.81 28.51 -14.24
CA GLN A 83 -24.08 27.88 -13.84
C GLN A 83 -24.68 26.93 -14.89
N GLN A 84 -24.51 27.18 -16.19
CA GLN A 84 -25.04 26.29 -17.23
C GLN A 84 -24.23 24.99 -17.38
N ARG A 85 -22.96 24.98 -16.94
CA ARG A 85 -22.04 23.84 -17.09
C ARG A 85 -21.88 22.99 -15.84
N VAL A 86 -22.44 23.40 -14.69
CA VAL A 86 -22.35 22.67 -13.42
C VAL A 86 -22.77 21.20 -13.55
N GLU A 87 -23.85 20.92 -14.29
CA GLU A 87 -24.32 19.53 -14.45
C GLU A 87 -23.34 18.67 -15.26
N SER A 88 -22.68 19.25 -16.27
CA SER A 88 -21.62 18.56 -17.03
C SER A 88 -20.38 18.30 -16.18
N TRP A 89 -20.04 19.24 -15.28
CA TRP A 89 -18.95 19.05 -14.31
C TRP A 89 -19.30 17.97 -13.28
N ARG A 90 -20.53 17.93 -12.77
CA ARG A 90 -21.00 16.87 -11.87
C ARG A 90 -20.93 15.48 -12.51
N GLN A 91 -21.32 15.37 -13.78
CA GLN A 91 -21.22 14.09 -14.51
C GLN A 91 -19.77 13.65 -14.68
N SER A 92 -18.87 14.59 -15.02
CA SER A 92 -17.44 14.32 -15.15
C SER A 92 -16.81 13.91 -13.81
N HIS A 93 -17.09 14.65 -12.74
CA HIS A 93 -16.68 14.32 -11.37
C HIS A 93 -17.16 12.91 -10.97
N ASN A 94 -18.44 12.58 -11.21
CA ASN A 94 -18.98 11.25 -10.94
C ASN A 94 -18.28 10.14 -11.75
N GLY A 95 -17.82 10.45 -12.97
CA GLY A 95 -17.01 9.54 -13.78
C GLY A 95 -15.67 9.21 -13.10
N ILE A 96 -14.94 10.23 -12.64
CA ILE A 96 -13.65 10.05 -11.98
C ILE A 96 -13.81 9.40 -10.59
N VAL A 97 -14.89 9.74 -9.85
CA VAL A 97 -15.23 9.07 -8.58
C VAL A 97 -15.53 7.57 -8.80
N LYS A 98 -16.24 7.20 -9.88
CA LYS A 98 -16.45 5.79 -10.23
C LYS A 98 -15.14 5.06 -10.52
N LEU A 99 -14.18 5.71 -11.19
CA LEU A 99 -12.84 5.16 -11.39
C LEU A 99 -12.16 4.88 -10.05
N VAL A 100 -12.19 5.82 -9.12
CA VAL A 100 -11.59 5.64 -7.79
C VAL A 100 -12.29 4.55 -7.00
N HIS A 101 -13.62 4.46 -7.02
CA HIS A 101 -14.33 3.35 -6.39
C HIS A 101 -14.01 1.99 -7.02
N ALA A 102 -13.81 1.93 -8.35
CA ALA A 102 -13.39 0.70 -9.00
C ALA A 102 -11.96 0.30 -8.60
N LEU A 103 -11.05 1.27 -8.49
CA LEU A 103 -9.69 1.03 -7.98
C LEU A 103 -9.70 0.58 -6.52
N ASP A 104 -10.46 1.26 -5.66
CA ASP A 104 -10.61 0.90 -4.26
C ASP A 104 -11.16 -0.53 -4.13
N SER A 105 -12.25 -0.86 -4.83
CA SER A 105 -12.82 -2.21 -4.81
C SER A 105 -11.87 -3.28 -5.35
N ALA A 106 -11.08 -2.98 -6.39
CA ALA A 106 -10.13 -3.93 -6.97
C ALA A 106 -8.93 -4.20 -6.04
N PHE A 107 -8.48 -3.19 -5.29
CA PHE A 107 -7.26 -3.28 -4.48
C PHE A 107 -7.51 -3.33 -2.97
N GLN A 108 -8.74 -3.19 -2.47
CA GLN A 108 -9.04 -3.13 -1.03
C GLN A 108 -8.49 -4.33 -0.26
N ILE A 109 -8.77 -5.54 -0.74
CA ILE A 109 -8.30 -6.79 -0.11
C ILE A 109 -6.77 -6.86 -0.18
N TYR A 110 -6.21 -6.53 -1.34
CA TYR A 110 -4.77 -6.55 -1.57
C TYR A 110 -4.03 -5.57 -0.65
N VAL A 111 -4.46 -4.32 -0.60
CA VAL A 111 -3.86 -3.26 0.22
C VAL A 111 -3.97 -3.64 1.70
N SER A 112 -5.13 -4.12 2.14
CA SER A 112 -5.34 -4.55 3.53
C SER A 112 -4.41 -5.69 3.94
N LEU A 113 -4.33 -6.75 3.12
CA LEU A 113 -3.42 -7.88 3.37
C LEU A 113 -1.96 -7.46 3.31
N ALA A 114 -1.59 -6.67 2.29
CA ALA A 114 -0.21 -6.25 2.10
C ALA A 114 0.28 -5.34 3.23
N LEU A 115 -0.54 -4.40 3.71
CA LEU A 115 -0.22 -3.57 4.87
C LEU A 115 -0.11 -4.43 6.13
N SER A 116 -1.06 -5.33 6.38
CA SER A 116 -1.04 -6.20 7.57
C SER A 116 0.22 -7.05 7.62
N ILE A 117 0.57 -7.70 6.50
CA ILE A 117 1.76 -8.55 6.40
C ILE A 117 3.03 -7.71 6.58
N ASN A 118 3.15 -6.56 5.90
CA ASN A 118 4.35 -5.74 5.99
C ASN A 118 4.53 -5.08 7.37
N ILE A 119 3.44 -4.69 8.05
CA ILE A 119 3.52 -4.15 9.41
C ILE A 119 4.01 -5.24 10.38
N VAL A 120 3.41 -6.42 10.33
CA VAL A 120 3.82 -7.56 11.18
C VAL A 120 5.27 -7.93 10.89
N MET A 121 5.65 -8.01 9.61
CA MET A 121 7.04 -8.30 9.20
C MET A 121 8.01 -7.24 9.70
N ALA A 122 7.69 -5.94 9.56
CA ALA A 122 8.53 -4.85 10.04
C ALA A 122 8.75 -4.94 11.55
N LEU A 123 7.67 -5.12 12.33
CA LEU A 123 7.74 -5.27 13.79
C LEU A 123 8.58 -6.48 14.20
N LEU A 124 8.39 -7.61 13.53
CA LEU A 124 9.17 -8.82 13.78
C LEU A 124 10.65 -8.62 13.48
N MET A 125 10.98 -7.98 12.35
CA MET A 125 12.37 -7.72 11.97
C MET A 125 13.05 -6.74 12.94
N TRP A 126 12.35 -5.71 13.40
CA TRP A 126 12.87 -4.81 14.45
C TRP A 126 13.13 -5.55 15.76
N TYR A 127 12.23 -6.44 16.16
CA TYR A 127 12.42 -7.29 17.33
C TYR A 127 13.65 -8.21 17.19
N VAL A 128 13.82 -8.83 16.01
CA VAL A 128 14.98 -9.67 15.69
C VAL A 128 16.28 -8.85 15.74
N ILE A 129 16.31 -7.64 15.17
CA ILE A 129 17.47 -6.73 15.24
C ILE A 129 17.82 -6.42 16.71
N ALA A 130 16.83 -6.11 17.54
CA ALA A 130 17.04 -5.81 18.96
C ALA A 130 17.64 -7.01 19.73
N ILE A 131 17.15 -8.23 19.46
CA ILE A 131 17.71 -9.45 20.07
C ILE A 131 19.14 -9.70 19.58
N MET A 132 19.39 -9.60 18.28
CA MET A 132 20.72 -9.83 17.70
C MET A 132 21.75 -8.87 18.30
N TRP A 133 21.39 -7.59 18.44
CA TRP A 133 22.24 -6.57 19.04
C TRP A 133 22.56 -6.86 20.52
N THR A 134 21.59 -7.41 21.27
CA THR A 134 21.72 -7.60 22.72
C THR A 134 22.40 -8.92 23.10
N TYR A 135 22.13 -10.01 22.37
CA TYR A 135 22.48 -11.37 22.79
C TYR A 135 23.46 -12.10 21.86
N ARG A 136 23.72 -11.59 20.66
CA ARG A 136 24.54 -12.28 19.65
C ARG A 136 25.33 -11.27 18.79
N PRO A 137 26.27 -10.49 19.36
CA PRO A 137 27.09 -9.55 18.58
C PRO A 137 28.00 -10.24 17.54
N ASP A 138 28.20 -11.56 17.67
CA ASP A 138 29.09 -12.36 16.81
C ASP A 138 28.43 -12.81 15.49
N LEU A 139 27.18 -12.40 15.22
CA LEU A 139 26.51 -12.70 13.96
C LEU A 139 27.27 -12.07 12.78
N GLY A 140 27.45 -12.85 11.72
CA GLY A 140 28.11 -12.38 10.50
C GLY A 140 27.43 -11.13 9.94
N THR A 141 28.23 -10.15 9.51
CA THR A 141 27.79 -8.86 8.95
C THR A 141 26.72 -9.01 7.87
N LEU A 142 26.81 -10.07 7.06
CA LEU A 142 25.86 -10.36 5.98
C LEU A 142 24.43 -10.62 6.49
N THR A 143 24.28 -11.30 7.63
CA THR A 143 22.96 -11.58 8.24
C THR A 143 22.32 -10.29 8.75
N ILE A 144 23.10 -9.43 9.40
CA ILE A 144 22.62 -8.13 9.88
C ILE A 144 22.15 -7.26 8.72
N VAL A 145 22.96 -7.16 7.65
CA VAL A 145 22.61 -6.40 6.45
C VAL A 145 21.32 -6.93 5.81
N MET A 146 21.13 -8.25 5.74
CA MET A 146 19.94 -8.85 5.17
C MET A 146 18.67 -8.52 5.98
N VAL A 147 18.72 -8.68 7.30
CA VAL A 147 17.58 -8.39 8.19
C VAL A 147 17.22 -6.90 8.16
N VAL A 148 18.22 -6.02 8.21
CA VAL A 148 18.02 -4.56 8.11
C VAL A 148 17.42 -4.19 6.75
N SER A 149 17.89 -4.80 5.67
CA SER A 149 17.36 -4.56 4.33
C SER A 149 15.89 -4.97 4.23
N TRP A 150 15.52 -6.11 4.79
CA TRP A 150 14.12 -6.58 4.80
C TRP A 150 13.23 -5.68 5.66
N ALA A 151 13.69 -5.27 6.84
CA ALA A 151 12.98 -4.30 7.68
C ALA A 151 12.74 -2.98 6.92
N PHE A 152 13.78 -2.46 6.26
CA PHE A 152 13.70 -1.23 5.48
C PHE A 152 12.75 -1.38 4.30
N SER A 153 12.81 -2.48 3.54
CA SER A 153 11.91 -2.74 2.42
C SER A 153 10.45 -2.78 2.85
N SER A 154 10.12 -3.42 3.97
CA SER A 154 8.74 -3.44 4.50
C SER A 154 8.26 -2.03 4.89
N MET A 155 9.13 -1.21 5.48
CA MET A 155 8.80 0.18 5.83
C MET A 155 8.56 1.04 4.57
N VAL A 156 9.42 0.93 3.57
CA VAL A 156 9.26 1.62 2.27
C VAL A 156 7.94 1.22 1.63
N TYR A 157 7.60 -0.06 1.66
CA TYR A 157 6.34 -0.57 1.12
C TYR A 157 5.14 0.10 1.80
N ILE A 158 5.09 0.08 3.14
CA ILE A 158 4.01 0.70 3.93
C ILE A 158 3.90 2.19 3.58
N PHE A 159 5.03 2.88 3.49
CA PHE A 159 5.09 4.30 3.20
C PHE A 159 4.52 4.63 1.81
N VAL A 160 4.95 3.92 0.76
CA VAL A 160 4.49 4.15 -0.62
C VAL A 160 2.99 3.94 -0.74
N VAL A 161 2.47 2.82 -0.23
CA VAL A 161 1.04 2.50 -0.29
C VAL A 161 0.21 3.52 0.51
N SER A 162 0.68 3.91 1.70
CA SER A 162 -0.04 4.87 2.56
C SER A 162 -0.07 6.27 1.96
N ILE A 163 1.04 6.74 1.39
CA ILE A 163 1.11 8.08 0.77
C ILE A 163 0.27 8.15 -0.49
N THR A 164 0.36 7.15 -1.37
CA THR A 164 -0.40 7.15 -2.63
C THR A 164 -1.91 7.12 -2.36
N ALA A 165 -2.35 6.30 -1.40
CA ALA A 165 -3.74 6.29 -0.94
C ALA A 165 -4.14 7.63 -0.29
N GLY A 166 -3.25 8.21 0.53
CA GLY A 166 -3.47 9.50 1.18
C GLY A 166 -3.63 10.67 0.21
N LEU A 167 -2.76 10.74 -0.81
CA LEU A 167 -2.81 11.75 -1.86
C LEU A 167 -4.13 11.65 -2.65
N LEU A 168 -4.51 10.46 -3.08
CA LEU A 168 -5.76 10.24 -3.81
C LEU A 168 -6.99 10.66 -2.98
N ASN A 169 -7.03 10.29 -1.69
CA ASN A 169 -8.10 10.68 -0.78
C ASN A 169 -8.16 12.20 -0.57
N SER A 170 -7.01 12.87 -0.46
CA SER A 170 -6.94 14.32 -0.26
C SER A 170 -7.53 15.10 -1.44
N VAL A 171 -7.21 14.71 -2.68
CA VAL A 171 -7.69 15.40 -3.88
C VAL A 171 -9.16 15.11 -4.12
N THR A 172 -9.61 13.87 -3.90
CA THR A 172 -11.04 13.52 -4.03
C THR A 172 -11.90 14.44 -3.14
N ARG A 173 -11.47 14.69 -1.89
CA ARG A 173 -12.15 15.61 -0.95
C ARG A 173 -12.03 17.09 -1.34
N GLY A 174 -10.90 17.51 -1.91
CA GLY A 174 -10.70 18.89 -2.37
C GLY A 174 -11.68 19.30 -3.48
N SER A 175 -11.93 18.41 -4.43
CA SER A 175 -12.86 18.61 -5.57
C SER A 175 -14.29 18.95 -5.13
N LEU A 176 -14.75 18.32 -4.05
CA LEU A 176 -16.08 18.54 -3.45
C LEU A 176 -16.27 19.98 -2.99
N THR A 177 -15.21 20.64 -2.51
CA THR A 177 -15.33 22.00 -1.96
C THR A 177 -15.66 23.02 -3.04
N TYR A 178 -15.08 22.90 -4.23
CA TYR A 178 -15.33 23.83 -5.34
C TYR A 178 -16.70 23.62 -6.00
N LEU A 179 -17.13 22.37 -6.17
CA LEU A 179 -18.40 22.05 -6.81
C LEU A 179 -19.63 22.36 -5.94
N TYR A 180 -19.52 22.23 -4.61
CA TYR A 180 -20.63 22.48 -3.68
C TYR A 180 -20.71 23.94 -3.19
N GLN A 181 -19.67 24.76 -3.43
CA GLN A 181 -19.73 26.21 -3.17
C GLN A 181 -20.47 26.99 -4.26
N LEU A 182 -20.70 26.39 -5.44
CA LEU A 182 -21.49 26.99 -6.50
C LEU A 182 -22.99 26.82 -6.17
N PRO A 183 -23.78 27.92 -6.09
CA PRO A 183 -25.20 27.81 -5.80
C PRO A 183 -25.88 27.03 -6.92
N ALA A 184 -26.49 25.89 -6.57
CA ALA A 184 -27.32 25.11 -7.47
C ALA A 184 -28.59 25.90 -7.81
N THR A 185 -28.56 26.72 -8.86
CA THR A 185 -29.76 27.35 -9.39
C THR A 185 -30.60 26.29 -10.10
N GLY A 186 -31.68 25.86 -9.44
CA GLY A 186 -32.70 24.99 -10.05
C GLY A 186 -33.30 23.89 -9.18
N CYS A 187 -32.85 23.72 -7.93
CA CYS A 187 -33.54 22.80 -7.01
C CYS A 187 -33.73 23.46 -5.65
N SER A 188 -34.92 24.02 -5.44
CA SER A 188 -35.49 24.17 -4.11
C SER A 188 -35.82 22.78 -3.55
N ILE A 189 -34.80 22.02 -3.14
CA ILE A 189 -35.00 20.82 -2.32
C ILE A 189 -34.14 20.98 -1.07
N ASN A 190 -34.83 21.46 -0.03
CA ASN A 190 -34.62 21.27 1.39
C ASN A 190 -33.36 20.46 1.78
N TYR A 191 -32.31 21.14 2.23
CA TYR A 191 -31.08 20.55 2.82
C TYR A 191 -31.32 20.03 4.24
N ASN A 192 -32.35 19.21 4.45
CA ASN A 192 -32.65 18.57 5.73
C ASN A 192 -32.81 17.05 5.57
N ALA A 193 -31.86 16.40 4.90
CA ALA A 193 -31.69 14.96 5.03
C ALA A 193 -30.25 14.56 4.70
N GLN A 194 -29.70 13.68 5.53
CA GLN A 194 -28.41 12.98 5.39
C GLN A 194 -27.17 13.70 5.94
N VAL A 195 -27.32 14.19 7.18
CA VAL A 195 -26.34 13.86 8.23
C VAL A 195 -27.06 12.94 9.23
N MET A 196 -27.06 11.64 8.95
CA MET A 196 -27.23 10.55 9.93
C MET A 196 -26.44 9.36 9.43
#